data_AF-A0A8J5D3J2-F1
#
_entry.id   AF-A0A8J5D3J2-F1
#
_cell.length_a   1.000
_cell.length_b   1.000
_cell.length_c   1.000
_cell.angle_alpha   90.00
_cell.angle_beta   90.00
_cell.angle_gamma   90.00
#
_symmetry.space_group_name_H-M   'P 1'
#
loop_
_entity.id
_entity.type
_entity.pdbx_description
1 polymer ?
#
loop_
_entity_poly.entity_id
_entity_poly.type
_entity_poly.pdbx_seq_one_letter_code
_entity_poly.pdbx_strand_id
1 'polypeptide(L)'
;MKQHLWYLTAEMIPLALFSEQVPPLDRQAIADALLYIKPLLGEVDAPQNRFGAGWGKPKFPTITASTRLSDLVEVDSWFTIYRLEIDDSFLQLPVAEWGMSAAYIASSENVASVSVINDAAARGVKLSSDFVDTARSDGHFQNVLQVVEEDRKSATNLRKLRKRSNTDALE
;
A
#
# COMPACT_ATOMS: atom_id res chain seq x y z
N MET A 1 -4.68 -6.60 17.80
CA MET A 1 -4.19 -6.40 16.42
C MET A 1 -5.05 -5.45 15.56
N LYS A 2 -5.85 -4.50 16.10
CA LYS A 2 -6.67 -3.60 15.26
C LYS A 2 -5.95 -2.34 14.73
N GLN A 3 -4.74 -2.04 15.21
CA GLN A 3 -4.05 -0.78 14.94
C GLN A 3 -3.03 -0.82 13.79
N HIS A 4 -2.71 -2.01 13.25
CA HIS A 4 -1.68 -2.20 12.21
C HIS A 4 -2.22 -2.75 10.87
N LEU A 5 -3.54 -2.67 10.66
CA LEU A 5 -4.19 -3.21 9.45
C LEU A 5 -3.85 -2.45 8.16
N TRP A 6 -3.17 -1.30 8.26
CA TRP A 6 -2.70 -0.52 7.10
C TRP A 6 -1.74 -1.28 6.19
N TYR A 7 -1.06 -2.29 6.73
CA TYR A 7 -0.17 -3.18 5.98
C TYR A 7 -0.84 -4.50 5.58
N LEU A 8 -2.07 -4.74 6.04
CA LEU A 8 -2.82 -5.95 5.73
C LEU A 8 -3.90 -5.65 4.70
N THR A 9 -3.45 -5.58 3.45
CA THR A 9 -4.28 -5.38 2.28
C THR A 9 -3.97 -6.46 1.24
N ALA A 10 -4.92 -6.76 0.36
CA ALA A 10 -4.74 -7.74 -0.71
C ALA A 10 -3.49 -7.44 -1.55
N GLU A 11 -3.19 -6.15 -1.80
CA GLU A 11 -2.03 -5.75 -2.60
C GLU A 11 -0.69 -6.20 -1.97
N MET A 12 -0.61 -6.34 -0.65
CA MET A 12 0.63 -6.72 0.03
C MET A 12 0.81 -8.24 0.12
N ILE A 13 -0.24 -9.03 -0.09
CA ILE A 13 -0.20 -10.49 0.04
C ILE A 13 0.82 -11.15 -0.90
N PRO A 14 0.99 -10.75 -2.19
CA PRO A 14 2.00 -11.35 -3.06
C PRO A 14 3.44 -11.24 -2.53
N LEU A 15 3.76 -10.23 -1.72
CA LEU A 15 5.10 -10.09 -1.14
C LEU A 15 5.42 -11.24 -0.15
N ALA A 16 4.40 -11.87 0.41
CA ALA A 16 4.54 -13.02 1.29
C ALA A 16 5.16 -14.25 0.58
N LEU A 17 5.06 -14.32 -0.75
CA LEU A 17 5.66 -15.40 -1.56
C LEU A 17 7.20 -15.41 -1.49
N PHE A 18 7.80 -14.25 -1.21
CA PHE A 18 9.25 -14.04 -1.14
C PHE A 18 9.77 -14.01 0.30
N SER A 19 8.90 -14.21 1.30
CA SER A 19 9.30 -14.22 2.71
C SER A 19 9.63 -15.63 3.19
N GLU A 20 10.82 -15.81 3.75
CA GLU A 20 11.25 -17.06 4.39
C GLU A 20 10.44 -17.40 5.65
N GLN A 21 9.77 -16.40 6.24
CA GLN A 21 8.91 -16.60 7.41
C GLN A 21 7.57 -17.27 7.07
N VAL A 22 7.22 -17.36 5.77
CA VAL A 22 5.99 -18.00 5.32
C VAL A 22 6.28 -19.46 4.97
N PRO A 23 5.65 -20.42 5.67
CA PRO A 23 5.84 -21.84 5.40
C PRO A 23 5.55 -22.20 3.94
N PRO A 24 6.23 -23.20 3.35
CA PRO A 24 6.02 -23.60 1.96
C PRO A 24 4.56 -23.95 1.62
N LEU A 25 3.85 -24.60 2.56
CA LEU A 25 2.43 -24.93 2.37
C LEU A 25 1.54 -23.68 2.25
N ASP A 26 1.82 -22.65 3.04
CA ASP A 26 1.07 -21.40 2.99
C ASP A 26 1.42 -20.60 1.72
N ARG A 27 2.69 -20.62 1.28
CA ARG A 27 3.10 -20.02 0.00
C ARG A 27 2.41 -20.69 -1.18
N GLN A 28 2.30 -22.03 -1.16
CA GLN A 28 1.57 -22.77 -2.19
C GLN A 28 0.09 -22.38 -2.18
N ALA A 29 -0.55 -22.31 -1.01
CA ALA A 29 -1.96 -21.92 -0.90
C ALA A 29 -2.22 -20.50 -1.42
N ILE A 30 -1.29 -19.56 -1.23
CA ILE A 30 -1.37 -18.21 -1.80
C ILE A 30 -1.24 -18.27 -3.33
N ALA A 31 -0.27 -19.02 -3.87
CA ALA A 31 -0.07 -19.15 -5.31
C ALA A 31 -1.31 -19.77 -5.99
N ASP A 32 -1.86 -20.83 -5.41
CA ASP A 32 -3.08 -21.48 -5.91
C ASP A 32 -4.28 -20.51 -5.89
N ALA A 33 -4.43 -19.75 -4.80
CA ALA A 33 -5.47 -18.74 -4.68
C ALA A 33 -5.31 -17.62 -5.73
N LEU A 34 -4.08 -17.14 -5.97
CA LEU A 34 -3.79 -16.13 -6.99
C LEU A 34 -4.16 -16.61 -8.37
N LEU A 35 -3.72 -17.82 -8.75
CA LEU A 35 -4.03 -18.43 -10.04
C LEU A 35 -5.53 -18.62 -10.25
N TYR A 36 -6.26 -19.00 -9.20
CA TYR A 36 -7.73 -19.16 -9.26
C TYR A 36 -8.44 -17.85 -9.63
N ILE A 37 -7.94 -16.71 -9.15
CA ILE A 37 -8.56 -15.39 -9.37
C ILE A 37 -7.83 -14.55 -10.43
N LYS A 38 -6.97 -15.17 -11.26
CA LYS A 38 -6.15 -14.44 -12.24
C LYS A 38 -7.03 -13.59 -13.17
N PRO A 39 -6.90 -12.25 -13.15
CA PRO A 39 -7.70 -11.38 -14.00
C PRO A 39 -7.21 -11.44 -15.45
N LEU A 40 -8.05 -10.99 -16.39
CA LEU A 40 -7.61 -10.83 -17.77
C LEU A 40 -6.57 -9.69 -17.84
N LEU A 41 -5.62 -9.81 -18.77
CA LEU A 41 -4.52 -8.86 -18.92
C LEU A 41 -5.06 -7.44 -19.12
N GLY A 42 -4.72 -6.51 -18.22
CA GLY A 42 -5.16 -5.10 -18.27
C GLY A 42 -6.39 -4.75 -17.43
N GLU A 43 -6.96 -5.67 -16.65
CA GLU A 43 -8.14 -5.38 -15.81
C GLU A 43 -7.82 -4.70 -14.47
N VAL A 44 -6.55 -4.71 -14.03
CA VAL A 44 -6.14 -4.17 -12.72
C VAL A 44 -5.18 -3.00 -12.89
N ASP A 45 -5.72 -1.84 -13.27
CA ASP A 45 -4.96 -0.58 -13.36
C ASP A 45 -4.83 0.14 -12.01
N ALA A 46 -5.76 -0.09 -11.08
CA ALA A 46 -5.76 0.52 -9.75
C ALA A 46 -6.45 -0.41 -8.72
N PRO A 47 -6.09 -0.31 -7.43
CA PRO A 47 -6.76 -1.08 -6.39
C PRO A 47 -8.23 -0.67 -6.24
N GLN A 48 -9.12 -1.66 -6.26
CA GLN A 48 -10.57 -1.48 -6.21
C GLN A 48 -11.09 -1.36 -4.78
N ASN A 49 -10.41 -1.98 -3.80
CA ASN A 49 -10.81 -2.02 -2.40
C ASN A 49 -10.21 -0.88 -1.56
N ARG A 50 -10.16 0.33 -2.13
CA ARG A 50 -9.73 1.56 -1.46
C ARG A 50 -10.79 2.65 -1.54
N PHE A 51 -10.98 3.39 -0.44
CA PHE A 51 -11.90 4.53 -0.41
C PHE A 51 -11.41 5.65 -1.35
N GLY A 52 -12.29 6.23 -2.17
CA GLY A 52 -11.95 7.30 -3.12
C GLY A 52 -11.51 6.76 -4.49
N ALA A 53 -10.67 7.49 -5.21
CA ALA A 53 -10.20 7.13 -6.56
C ALA A 53 -9.08 6.06 -6.55
N GLY A 54 -9.19 5.01 -5.72
CA GLY A 54 -8.20 3.92 -5.65
C GLY A 54 -6.94 4.21 -4.82
N TRP A 55 -6.79 5.41 -4.25
CA TRP A 55 -5.58 5.80 -3.47
C TRP A 55 -5.84 6.14 -1.99
N GLY A 56 -7.09 6.07 -1.54
CA GLY A 56 -7.42 6.39 -0.16
C GLY A 56 -7.27 5.20 0.79
N LYS A 57 -7.98 5.29 1.92
CA LYS A 57 -7.91 4.29 2.99
C LYS A 57 -8.30 2.91 2.45
N PRO A 58 -7.55 1.83 2.71
CA PRO A 58 -7.94 0.50 2.30
C PRO A 58 -9.15 0.01 3.08
N LYS A 59 -9.94 -0.85 2.46
CA LYS A 59 -10.97 -1.65 3.11
C LYS A 59 -10.27 -2.76 3.88
N PHE A 60 -10.35 -2.71 5.21
CA PHE A 60 -9.68 -3.70 6.05
C PHE A 60 -10.45 -5.02 6.08
N PRO A 61 -9.77 -6.17 5.95
CA PRO A 61 -10.41 -7.46 6.10
C PRO A 61 -10.80 -7.71 7.57
N THR A 62 -11.84 -8.52 7.76
CA THR A 62 -12.23 -8.98 9.10
C THR A 62 -11.42 -10.23 9.44
N ILE A 63 -10.38 -10.06 10.25
CA ILE A 63 -9.50 -11.16 10.68
C ILE A 63 -10.10 -11.85 11.90
N THR A 64 -10.19 -13.17 11.84
CA THR A 64 -10.50 -14.07 12.96
C THR A 64 -9.29 -14.97 13.25
N ALA A 65 -9.33 -15.73 14.35
CA ALA A 65 -8.23 -16.63 14.71
C ALA A 65 -8.00 -17.77 13.69
N SER A 66 -8.96 -18.01 12.79
CA SER A 66 -8.89 -19.04 11.75
C SER A 66 -8.47 -18.52 10.38
N THR A 67 -8.29 -17.19 10.22
CA THR A 67 -7.93 -16.58 8.93
C THR A 67 -6.52 -16.99 8.50
N ARG A 68 -6.40 -17.53 7.28
CA ARG A 68 -5.11 -17.84 6.63
C ARG A 68 -4.69 -16.73 5.69
N LEU A 69 -3.42 -16.71 5.30
CA LEU A 69 -2.91 -15.72 4.33
C LEU A 69 -3.57 -15.88 2.94
N SER A 70 -3.86 -17.12 2.54
CA SER A 70 -4.58 -17.42 1.29
C SER A 70 -5.98 -16.81 1.27
N ASP A 71 -6.64 -16.67 2.42
CA ASP A 71 -8.01 -16.12 2.52
C ASP A 71 -8.03 -14.60 2.27
N LEU A 72 -6.87 -13.96 2.31
CA LEU A 72 -6.70 -12.52 2.07
C LEU A 72 -6.36 -12.19 0.62
N VAL A 73 -6.24 -13.20 -0.24
CA VAL A 73 -5.99 -13.04 -1.66
C VAL A 73 -7.26 -12.55 -2.35
N GLU A 74 -7.21 -11.34 -2.88
CA GLU A 74 -8.27 -10.73 -3.69
C GLU A 74 -7.73 -10.24 -5.04
N VAL A 75 -8.60 -9.76 -5.94
CA VAL A 75 -8.22 -9.27 -7.29
C VAL A 75 -7.11 -8.21 -7.20
N ASP A 76 -7.17 -7.35 -6.19
CA ASP A 76 -6.17 -6.31 -5.93
C ASP A 76 -4.77 -6.86 -5.61
N SER A 77 -4.62 -8.16 -5.31
CA SER A 77 -3.30 -8.79 -5.16
C SER A 77 -2.52 -8.74 -6.48
N TRP A 78 -3.20 -8.86 -7.62
CA TRP A 78 -2.57 -8.80 -8.93
C TRP A 78 -2.01 -7.42 -9.28
N PHE A 79 -2.48 -6.35 -8.61
CA PHE A 79 -1.92 -5.01 -8.77
C PHE A 79 -0.41 -4.98 -8.48
N THR A 80 0.02 -5.62 -7.39
CA THR A 80 1.44 -5.66 -7.01
C THR A 80 2.26 -6.55 -7.92
N ILE A 81 1.69 -7.66 -8.39
CA ILE A 81 2.34 -8.57 -9.35
C ILE A 81 2.66 -7.80 -10.64
N TYR A 82 1.67 -7.08 -11.19
CA TYR A 82 1.87 -6.29 -12.40
C TYR A 82 2.78 -5.09 -12.17
N ARG A 83 2.66 -4.40 -11.03
CA ARG A 83 3.40 -3.16 -10.78
C ARG A 83 4.88 -3.38 -10.48
N LEU A 84 5.22 -4.51 -9.88
CA LEU A 84 6.61 -4.90 -9.61
C LEU A 84 7.20 -5.77 -10.73
N GLU A 85 6.47 -5.94 -11.84
CA GLU A 85 6.89 -6.77 -12.98
C GLU A 85 7.30 -8.18 -12.54
N ILE A 86 6.53 -8.75 -11.60
CA ILE A 86 6.73 -10.12 -11.12
C ILE A 86 6.23 -11.06 -12.21
N ASP A 87 7.12 -11.92 -12.70
CA ASP A 87 6.78 -12.96 -13.66
C ASP A 87 5.95 -14.04 -12.94
N ASP A 88 4.70 -14.23 -13.33
CA ASP A 88 3.77 -15.13 -12.66
C ASP A 88 3.92 -16.60 -13.12
N SER A 89 4.80 -16.90 -14.07
CA SER A 89 5.01 -18.26 -14.59
C SER A 89 5.43 -19.25 -13.51
N PHE A 90 6.20 -18.81 -12.51
CA PHE A 90 6.64 -19.69 -11.41
C PHE A 90 5.48 -20.10 -10.49
N LEU A 91 4.36 -19.38 -10.47
CA LEU A 91 3.21 -19.73 -9.62
C LEU A 91 2.60 -21.10 -9.99
N GLN A 92 2.80 -21.55 -11.24
CA GLN A 92 2.33 -22.86 -11.71
C GLN A 92 3.23 -24.01 -11.24
N LEU A 93 4.44 -23.70 -10.76
CA LEU A 93 5.39 -24.68 -10.26
C LEU A 93 5.17 -24.94 -8.77
N PRO A 94 5.49 -26.14 -8.27
CA PRO A 94 5.56 -26.38 -6.83
C PRO A 94 6.57 -25.45 -6.14
N VAL A 95 6.26 -24.99 -4.92
CA VAL A 95 7.15 -24.10 -4.14
C VAL A 95 8.59 -24.65 -3.99
N ALA A 96 8.74 -25.97 -3.96
CA ALA A 96 10.06 -26.60 -3.88
C ALA A 96 10.96 -26.32 -5.10
N GLU A 97 10.37 -26.05 -6.26
CA GLU A 97 11.06 -25.80 -7.52
C GLU A 97 11.28 -24.31 -7.80
N TRP A 98 10.68 -23.41 -7.02
CA TRP A 98 10.79 -21.96 -7.23
C TRP A 98 12.24 -21.48 -7.19
N GLY A 99 13.08 -22.02 -6.30
CA GLY A 99 14.49 -21.67 -6.22
C GLY A 99 15.32 -22.02 -7.46
N MET A 100 14.78 -22.84 -8.38
CA MET A 100 15.42 -23.18 -9.65
C MET A 100 14.84 -22.39 -10.84
N SER A 101 13.72 -21.69 -10.63
CA SER A 101 13.06 -20.91 -11.66
C SER A 101 13.74 -19.55 -11.82
N ALA A 102 14.21 -19.26 -13.03
CA ALA A 102 14.75 -17.94 -13.37
C ALA A 102 13.74 -16.81 -13.13
N ALA A 103 12.45 -17.07 -13.38
CA ALA A 103 11.36 -16.12 -13.14
C ALA A 103 11.23 -15.76 -11.66
N TYR A 104 11.32 -16.75 -10.76
CA TYR A 104 11.26 -16.52 -9.32
C TYR A 104 12.48 -15.76 -8.81
N ILE A 105 13.68 -16.13 -9.27
CA ILE A 105 14.94 -15.47 -8.87
C ILE A 105 14.90 -14.00 -9.28
N ALA A 106 14.58 -13.70 -10.54
CA ALA A 106 14.48 -12.33 -11.03
C ALA A 106 13.40 -11.53 -10.28
N SER A 107 12.23 -12.13 -10.06
CA SER A 107 11.15 -11.49 -9.29
C SER A 107 11.55 -11.22 -7.83
N SER A 108 12.31 -12.11 -7.21
CA SER A 108 12.82 -11.94 -5.85
C SER A 108 13.82 -10.80 -5.76
N GLU A 109 14.71 -10.66 -6.75
CA GLU A 109 15.64 -9.53 -6.84
C GLU A 109 14.91 -8.20 -7.01
N ASN A 110 13.89 -8.16 -7.86
CA ASN A 110 13.02 -6.99 -8.03
C ASN A 110 12.33 -6.61 -6.71
N VAL A 111 11.73 -7.57 -6.00
CA VAL A 111 11.08 -7.32 -4.71
C VAL A 111 12.09 -6.87 -3.65
N ALA A 112 13.29 -7.45 -3.61
CA ALA A 112 14.36 -7.04 -2.69
C ALA A 112 14.88 -5.62 -2.97
N SER A 113 14.77 -5.14 -4.22
CA SER A 113 15.15 -3.78 -4.59
C SER A 113 14.14 -2.70 -4.13
N VAL A 114 12.92 -3.10 -3.73
CA VAL A 114 11.90 -2.16 -3.27
C VAL A 114 12.36 -1.52 -1.95
N SER A 115 12.67 -0.23 -2.00
CA SER A 115 13.09 0.51 -0.82
C SER A 115 11.95 0.56 0.20
N VAL A 116 12.11 -0.09 1.35
CA VAL A 116 11.17 -0.04 2.49
C VAL A 116 11.39 1.25 3.28
N ILE A 117 11.33 2.39 2.59
CA ILE A 117 11.28 3.69 3.25
C ILE A 117 9.81 3.95 3.48
N ASN A 118 9.37 3.97 4.75
CA ASN A 118 8.07 4.53 5.09
C ASN A 118 8.14 6.02 4.76
N ASP A 119 7.84 6.35 3.51
CA ASP A 119 8.00 7.69 2.96
C ASP A 119 7.18 8.71 3.76
N ALA A 120 6.07 8.32 4.37
CA ALA A 120 5.33 9.19 5.29
C ALA A 120 6.07 9.42 6.62
N ALA A 121 6.67 8.39 7.21
CA ALA A 121 7.47 8.55 8.43
C ALA A 121 8.80 9.28 8.17
N ALA A 122 9.49 8.96 7.08
CA ALA A 122 10.71 9.65 6.66
C ALA A 122 10.42 11.13 6.33
N ARG A 123 9.34 11.42 5.59
CA ARG A 123 8.86 12.80 5.38
C ARG A 123 8.45 13.48 6.68
N GLY A 124 7.80 12.78 7.60
CA GLY A 124 7.41 13.31 8.91
C GLY A 124 8.60 13.65 9.80
N VAL A 125 9.62 12.78 9.82
CA VAL A 125 10.88 13.01 10.53
C VAL A 125 11.64 14.17 9.89
N LYS A 126 11.72 14.22 8.55
CA LYS A 126 12.36 15.32 7.83
C LYS A 126 11.65 16.66 8.09
N LEU A 127 10.33 16.69 7.98
CA LEU A 127 9.51 17.86 8.31
C LEU A 127 9.74 18.32 9.76
N SER A 128 9.76 17.40 10.70
CA SER A 128 9.98 17.72 12.12
C SER A 128 11.40 18.22 12.37
N SER A 129 12.41 17.62 11.73
CA SER A 129 13.80 18.06 11.80
C SER A 129 13.97 19.45 11.21
N ASP A 130 13.46 19.68 10.00
CA ASP A 130 13.55 20.97 9.30
C ASP A 130 12.80 22.06 10.08
N PHE A 131 11.66 21.72 10.67
CA PHE A 131 10.92 22.62 11.56
C PHE A 131 11.72 22.98 12.81
N VAL A 132 12.27 21.99 13.52
CA VAL A 132 13.08 22.22 14.73
C VAL A 132 14.31 23.07 14.39
N ASP A 133 14.99 22.80 13.28
CA ASP A 133 16.16 23.57 12.87
C ASP A 133 15.81 25.01 12.48
N THR A 134 14.68 25.23 11.82
CA THR A 134 14.20 26.58 11.48
C THR A 134 13.71 27.34 12.73
N ALA A 135 13.17 26.63 13.72
CA ALA A 135 12.66 27.20 14.97
C ALA A 135 13.75 27.54 16.01
N ARG A 136 15.04 27.30 15.72
CA ARG A 136 16.16 27.62 16.64
C ARG A 136 16.35 29.12 16.88
N SER A 137 15.79 29.97 16.02
CA SER A 137 15.75 31.43 16.17
C SER A 137 14.31 31.88 16.28
N ASP A 138 14.00 32.64 17.33
CA ASP A 138 12.63 33.12 17.61
C ASP A 138 12.09 33.96 16.44
N GLY A 139 12.94 34.75 15.77
CA GLY A 139 12.55 35.51 14.58
C GLY A 139 12.19 34.64 13.37
N HIS A 140 12.92 33.53 13.15
CA HIS A 140 12.59 32.59 12.07
C HIS A 140 11.32 31.80 12.37
N PHE A 141 11.11 31.42 13.63
CA PHE A 141 9.89 30.78 14.08
C PHE A 141 8.65 31.67 13.85
N GLN A 142 8.71 32.95 14.24
CA GLN A 142 7.61 33.90 14.03
C GLN A 142 7.31 34.11 12.53
N ASN A 143 8.33 34.19 11.68
CA ASN A 143 8.15 34.30 10.23
C ASN A 143 7.47 33.06 9.63
N VAL A 144 7.87 31.86 10.05
CA VAL A 144 7.23 30.61 9.60
C VAL A 144 5.77 30.56 10.03
N LEU A 145 5.44 30.96 11.26
CA LEU A 145 4.06 31.00 11.74
C LEU A 145 3.19 31.98 10.93
N GLN A 146 3.72 33.15 10.61
CA GLN A 146 3.00 34.14 9.78
C GLN A 146 2.73 33.61 8.38
N VAL A 147 3.73 33.02 7.72
CA VAL A 147 3.59 32.43 6.38
C VAL A 147 2.61 31.25 6.38
N VAL A 148 2.67 30.37 7.38
CA VAL A 148 1.74 29.24 7.49
C VAL A 148 0.30 29.72 7.73
N GLU A 149 0.10 30.74 8.56
CA GLU A 149 -1.22 31.30 8.83
C GLU A 149 -1.78 32.05 7.61
N GLU A 150 -0.93 32.74 6.85
CA GLU A 150 -1.30 33.39 5.59
C GLU A 150 -1.63 32.36 4.50
N ASP A 151 -0.82 31.31 4.35
CA ASP A 151 -1.10 30.19 3.44
C ASP A 151 -2.40 29.47 3.81
N ARG A 152 -2.66 29.25 5.10
CA ARG A 152 -3.91 28.65 5.59
C ARG A 152 -5.14 29.51 5.29
N LYS A 153 -4.98 30.83 5.20
CA LYS A 153 -6.03 31.77 4.79
C LYS A 153 -6.19 31.83 3.26
N SER A 154 -5.11 31.67 2.51
CA SER A 154 -5.08 31.68 1.04
C SER A 154 -5.61 30.36 0.44
N ALA A 155 -5.26 29.23 1.04
CA ALA A 155 -5.64 27.91 0.57
C ALA A 155 -7.12 27.63 0.89
N THR A 156 -7.93 27.50 -0.16
CA THR A 156 -9.33 27.06 -0.04
C THR A 156 -9.37 25.71 0.67
N ASN A 157 -9.94 25.68 1.87
CA ASN A 157 -9.93 24.51 2.72
C ASN A 157 -10.73 23.37 2.06
N LEU A 158 -10.04 22.48 1.34
CA LEU A 158 -10.65 21.40 0.53
C LEU A 158 -11.55 20.47 1.37
N ARG A 159 -11.25 20.34 2.68
CA ARG A 159 -12.10 19.61 3.65
C ARG A 159 -13.43 20.30 3.94
N LYS A 160 -13.51 21.64 3.86
CA LYS A 160 -14.76 22.41 4.04
C LYS A 160 -15.59 22.47 2.75
N LEU A 161 -14.95 22.38 1.58
CA LEU A 161 -15.64 22.39 0.29
C LEU A 161 -16.61 21.21 0.14
N ARG A 162 -16.23 20.01 0.62
CA ARG A 162 -17.03 18.79 0.55
C ARG A 162 -18.34 18.82 1.36
N LYS A 163 -18.52 19.77 2.28
CA LYS A 163 -19.77 19.91 3.05
C LYS A 163 -20.86 20.70 2.34
N ARG A 164 -20.53 21.48 1.29
CA ARG A 164 -21.51 22.32 0.58
C ARG A 164 -22.20 21.63 -0.59
N SER A 165 -21.62 20.60 -1.18
CA SER A 165 -22.17 19.96 -2.38
C SER A 165 -23.36 19.00 -2.12
N ASN A 166 -23.77 18.79 -0.87
CA ASN A 166 -24.84 17.85 -0.52
C ASN A 166 -26.13 18.52 0.02
N THR A 167 -26.20 19.86 0.05
CA THR A 167 -27.38 20.58 0.57
C THR A 167 -28.19 21.33 -0.50
N ASP A 168 -27.70 21.41 -1.74
CA ASP A 168 -28.34 22.25 -2.78
C ASP A 168 -29.11 21.42 -3.84
N ALA A 169 -29.47 20.16 -3.52
CA ALA A 169 -30.22 19.26 -4.42
C ALA A 169 -31.64 18.94 -3.94
N LEU A 170 -32.19 19.72 -3.00
CA LEU A 170 -33.55 19.58 -2.50
C LEU A 170 -34.19 20.97 -2.26
N GLU A 171 -34.43 21.71 -3.34
CA GLU A 171 -35.51 22.70 -3.46
C GLU A 171 -36.10 22.64 -4.88
#